data_AF-A0A5B8W9M8-F1
#
_entry.id   AF-A0A5B8W9M8-F1
#
_cell.length_a   1.000
_cell.length_b   1.000
_cell.length_c   1.000
_cell.angle_alpha   90.00
_cell.angle_beta   90.00
_cell.angle_gamma   90.00
#
_symmetry.space_group_name_H-M   'P 1'
#
loop_
_entity.id
_entity.type
_entity.pdbx_description
1 polymer ?
#
loop_
_entity_poly.entity_id
_entity_poly.type
_entity_poly.pdbx_seq_one_letter_code
_entity_poly.pdbx_strand_id
1 'polypeptide(L)'
;MRTVIKLFYCCLLALPLRHLAITSGYGYRVHPVTGRFCFHYGVDLQARHDTVFAVMPGRIDFLGYDRLTGVHIRLASGDFTLLYGHLSQVFVMPGDSVNSCTPLGITGYAKCINMYSILITT
;
A
#
# COMPACT_ATOMS: atom_id res chain seq x y z
N MET A 1 38.33 -14.41 -4.29
CA MET A 1 37.52 -13.90 -3.16
C MET A 1 36.78 -12.62 -3.60
N ARG A 2 35.70 -12.73 -4.37
CA ARG A 2 34.98 -11.57 -4.95
C ARG A 2 33.49 -11.85 -5.21
N THR A 3 32.76 -12.51 -4.32
CA THR A 3 31.30 -12.68 -4.54
C THR A 3 30.51 -13.02 -3.27
N VAL A 4 30.59 -12.20 -2.22
CA VAL A 4 29.68 -12.34 -1.06
C VAL A 4 29.00 -11.01 -0.69
N ILE A 5 29.55 -9.87 -1.15
CA ILE A 5 29.06 -8.53 -0.80
C ILE A 5 27.85 -8.08 -1.64
N LYS A 6 27.46 -8.82 -2.69
CA LYS A 6 26.33 -8.45 -3.57
C LYS A 6 24.95 -8.99 -3.18
N LEU A 7 24.82 -9.80 -2.13
CA LEU A 7 23.54 -10.46 -1.78
C LEU A 7 22.87 -10.00 -0.47
N PHE A 8 23.46 -9.05 0.27
CA PHE A 8 22.89 -8.59 1.56
C PHE A 8 22.02 -7.31 1.47
N TYR A 9 21.98 -6.64 0.31
CA TYR A 9 21.25 -5.37 0.15
C TYR A 9 19.82 -5.49 -0.40
N CYS A 10 19.31 -6.71 -0.61
CA CYS A 10 17.97 -6.93 -1.18
C CYS A 10 16.83 -6.94 -0.15
N CYS A 11 17.11 -6.85 1.16
CA CYS A 11 16.14 -7.23 2.20
C CYS A 11 15.33 -6.07 2.83
N LEU A 12 15.59 -4.80 2.50
CA LEU A 12 14.92 -3.67 3.16
C LEU A 12 13.60 -3.25 2.52
N LEU A 13 13.48 -3.34 1.20
CA LEU A 13 12.31 -2.89 0.46
C LEU A 13 11.72 -3.99 -0.42
N ALA A 14 10.40 -4.05 -0.50
CA ALA A 14 9.64 -4.97 -1.32
C ALA A 14 8.59 -4.23 -2.14
N LEU A 15 8.20 -4.82 -3.28
CA LEU A 15 7.05 -4.32 -4.02
C LEU A 15 5.76 -4.66 -3.26
N PRO A 16 4.80 -3.72 -3.19
CA PRO A 16 3.53 -3.95 -2.49
C PRO A 16 2.60 -4.91 -3.22
N LEU A 17 2.84 -5.16 -4.50
CA LEU A 17 2.15 -6.11 -5.37
C LEU A 17 3.16 -6.86 -6.24
N ARG A 18 2.80 -8.06 -6.72
CA ARG A 18 3.64 -8.83 -7.64
C ARG A 18 3.80 -8.17 -9.02
N HIS A 19 2.80 -7.41 -9.45
CA HIS A 19 2.81 -6.64 -10.69
C HIS A 19 2.45 -5.20 -10.38
N LEU A 20 3.24 -4.24 -10.86
CA LEU A 20 3.01 -2.82 -10.65
C LEU A 20 2.54 -2.16 -11.94
N ALA A 21 1.32 -1.65 -11.93
CA ALA A 21 0.82 -0.74 -12.93
C ALA A 21 0.11 0.41 -12.23
N ILE A 22 0.60 1.63 -12.41
CA ILE A 22 0.01 2.83 -11.81
C ILE A 22 -1.26 3.18 -12.58
N THR A 23 -2.37 3.33 -11.88
CA THR A 23 -3.65 3.80 -12.43
C THR A 23 -3.90 5.25 -12.08
N SER A 24 -3.35 5.71 -10.95
CA SER A 24 -3.35 7.11 -10.57
C SER A 24 -2.09 7.48 -9.80
N GLY A 25 -1.38 8.51 -10.25
CA GLY A 25 -0.18 9.01 -9.58
C GLY A 25 -0.47 9.97 -8.43
N TYR A 26 0.57 10.29 -7.67
CA TYR A 26 0.58 11.36 -6.68
C TYR A 26 0.47 12.73 -7.35
N GLY A 27 -0.24 13.67 -6.73
CA GLY A 27 -0.35 15.05 -7.18
C GLY A 27 -1.75 15.46 -7.61
N TYR A 28 -1.85 16.62 -8.26
CA TYR A 28 -3.15 17.16 -8.67
C TYR A 28 -3.77 16.38 -9.84
N ARG A 29 -5.05 16.06 -9.70
CA ARG A 29 -5.84 15.40 -10.75
C ARG A 29 -7.31 15.77 -10.66
N VAL A 30 -8.04 15.48 -11.73
CA VAL A 30 -9.50 15.47 -11.71
C VAL A 30 -9.95 14.18 -11.02
N HIS A 31 -10.76 14.31 -9.98
CA HIS A 31 -11.32 13.19 -9.26
C HIS A 31 -12.27 12.39 -10.18
N PRO A 32 -12.06 11.08 -10.37
CA PRO A 32 -12.75 10.30 -11.40
C PRO A 32 -14.26 10.19 -11.16
N VAL A 33 -14.70 10.19 -9.90
CA VAL A 33 -16.13 10.13 -9.55
C VAL A 33 -16.80 11.51 -9.48
N THR A 34 -16.15 12.51 -8.87
CA THR A 34 -16.80 13.82 -8.61
C THR A 34 -16.52 14.86 -9.69
N GLY A 35 -15.55 14.63 -10.59
CA GLY A 35 -15.10 15.58 -11.60
C GLY A 35 -14.38 16.81 -11.02
N ARG A 36 -14.15 16.87 -9.71
CA ARG A 36 -13.51 18.01 -9.05
C ARG A 36 -12.00 17.91 -9.13
N PHE A 37 -11.32 19.05 -9.24
CA PHE A 37 -9.87 19.10 -9.11
C PHE A 37 -9.48 18.88 -7.65
N CYS A 38 -8.61 17.90 -7.39
CA CYS A 38 -8.16 17.56 -6.05
C CYS A 38 -6.70 17.08 -6.06
N PHE A 39 -6.04 17.16 -4.91
CA PHE A 39 -4.70 16.60 -4.73
C PHE A 39 -4.78 15.14 -4.26
N HIS A 40 -4.02 14.26 -4.88
CA HIS A 40 -3.92 12.85 -4.55
C HIS A 40 -2.63 12.59 -3.77
N TYR A 41 -2.78 12.29 -2.48
CA TYR A 41 -1.65 12.12 -1.55
C TYR A 41 -0.97 10.74 -1.63
N GLY A 42 -1.40 9.87 -2.53
CA GLY A 42 -0.81 8.54 -2.70
C GLY A 42 -0.73 8.12 -4.16
N VAL A 43 -0.42 6.85 -4.36
CA VAL A 43 -0.42 6.20 -5.67
C VAL A 43 -1.43 5.07 -5.64
N ASP A 44 -2.29 5.05 -6.66
CA ASP A 44 -3.21 3.95 -6.92
C ASP A 44 -2.55 2.96 -7.89
N LEU A 45 -2.48 1.70 -7.48
CA LEU A 45 -1.94 0.61 -8.29
C LEU A 45 -3.07 -0.31 -8.75
N GLN A 46 -3.06 -0.70 -10.02
CA GLN A 46 -3.97 -1.70 -10.56
C GLN A 46 -3.81 -3.02 -9.80
N ALA A 47 -4.93 -3.58 -9.36
CA ALA A 47 -4.96 -4.90 -8.73
C ALA A 47 -6.25 -5.64 -9.08
N ARG A 48 -6.30 -6.95 -8.85
CA ARG A 48 -7.51 -7.78 -9.03
C ARG A 48 -7.58 -8.85 -7.94
N HIS A 49 -7.98 -8.44 -6.73
CA HIS A 49 -7.94 -9.32 -5.54
C HIS A 49 -6.53 -9.89 -5.28
N ASP A 50 -5.52 -9.06 -5.49
CA ASP A 50 -4.13 -9.44 -5.30
C ASP A 50 -3.72 -9.37 -3.83
N THR A 51 -2.72 -10.17 -3.45
CA THR A 51 -2.07 -10.05 -2.14
C THR A 51 -1.25 -8.78 -2.07
N VAL A 52 -1.43 -8.05 -0.97
CA VAL A 52 -0.69 -6.84 -0.63
C VAL A 52 0.45 -7.19 0.31
N PHE A 53 1.64 -6.67 0.04
CA PHE A 53 2.83 -6.92 0.83
C PHE A 53 3.35 -5.66 1.51
N ALA A 54 3.94 -5.84 2.70
CA ALA A 54 4.68 -4.79 3.38
C ALA A 54 5.88 -4.37 2.54
N VAL A 55 5.97 -3.07 2.25
CA VAL A 55 7.06 -2.49 1.47
C VAL A 55 8.34 -2.50 2.29
N MET A 56 8.27 -2.30 3.61
CA MET A 56 9.42 -2.28 4.50
C MET A 56 9.08 -2.89 5.86
N PRO A 57 10.08 -3.32 6.65
CA PRO A 57 9.85 -3.77 8.01
C PRO A 57 9.26 -2.66 8.87
N GLY A 58 8.34 -2.98 9.78
CA GLY A 58 7.75 -1.98 10.64
C GLY A 58 6.74 -2.58 11.60
N ARG A 59 5.95 -1.72 12.25
CA ARG A 59 4.89 -2.12 13.17
C ARG A 59 3.55 -1.55 12.73
N ILE A 60 2.52 -2.39 12.69
CA ILE A 60 1.17 -1.93 12.41
C ILE A 60 0.70 -1.09 13.60
N ASP A 61 0.46 0.20 13.37
CA ASP A 61 0.01 1.13 14.40
C ASP A 61 -1.50 1.43 14.29
N PHE A 62 -2.13 1.11 13.15
CA PHE A 62 -3.55 1.33 12.94
C PHE A 62 -4.18 0.37 11.91
N LEU A 63 -5.43 0.02 12.17
CA LEU A 63 -6.36 -0.65 11.25
C LEU A 63 -7.70 0.07 11.38
N GLY A 64 -8.27 0.52 10.27
CA GLY A 64 -9.53 1.24 10.29
C GLY A 64 -10.25 1.27 8.96
N TYR A 65 -11.29 2.10 8.92
CA TYR A 65 -12.14 2.29 7.76
C TYR A 65 -12.56 3.76 7.64
N ASP A 66 -12.48 4.31 6.45
CA ASP A 66 -13.16 5.55 6.10
C ASP A 66 -13.70 5.49 4.66
N ARG A 67 -14.52 6.49 4.30
CA ARG A 67 -15.20 6.52 2.99
C ARG A 67 -14.24 6.71 1.81
N LEU A 68 -13.12 7.40 2.02
CA LEU A 68 -12.16 7.72 0.98
C LEU A 68 -11.21 6.55 0.75
N THR A 69 -10.57 6.04 1.79
CA THR A 69 -9.54 4.99 1.68
C THR A 69 -10.10 3.57 1.81
N GLY A 70 -11.34 3.40 2.26
CA GLY A 70 -11.92 2.08 2.55
C GLY A 70 -11.27 1.45 3.77
N VAL A 71 -11.27 0.11 3.84
CA VAL A 71 -10.51 -0.61 4.87
C VAL A 71 -9.02 -0.39 4.60
N HIS A 72 -8.29 0.05 5.60
CA HIS A 72 -6.89 0.37 5.47
C HIS A 72 -6.11 0.05 6.73
N ILE A 73 -4.82 -0.20 6.54
CA ILE A 73 -3.84 -0.35 7.61
C ILE A 73 -2.79 0.73 7.50
N ARG A 74 -2.15 1.03 8.63
CA ARG A 74 -1.02 1.93 8.72
C ARG A 74 0.15 1.21 9.37
N LEU A 75 1.31 1.34 8.74
CA LEU A 75 2.57 0.70 9.09
C LEU A 75 3.59 1.79 9.44
N ALA A 76 3.95 1.90 10.71
CA ALA A 76 5.01 2.77 11.16
C ALA A 76 6.37 2.07 10.93
N SER A 77 7.28 2.73 10.20
CA SER A 77 8.61 2.22 9.87
C SER A 77 9.65 3.33 9.89
N GLY A 78 10.37 3.44 11.00
CA GLY A 78 11.31 4.55 11.22
C GLY A 78 10.58 5.89 11.14
N ASP A 79 11.06 6.78 10.26
CA ASP A 79 10.46 8.09 10.02
C ASP A 79 9.29 8.06 9.01
N PHE A 80 8.95 6.89 8.48
CA PHE A 80 7.90 6.72 7.47
C PHE A 80 6.63 6.11 8.07
N THR A 81 5.48 6.53 7.54
CA THR A 81 4.18 5.96 7.88
C THR A 81 3.48 5.51 6.61
N LEU A 82 3.50 4.20 6.32
CA LEU A 82 2.89 3.69 5.11
C LEU A 82 1.42 3.32 5.34
N LEU A 83 0.52 3.91 4.58
CA LEU A 83 -0.90 3.54 4.57
C LEU A 83 -1.20 2.65 3.36
N TYR A 84 -1.86 1.52 3.60
CA TYR A 84 -2.32 0.60 2.58
C TYR A 84 -3.84 0.59 2.56
N GLY A 85 -4.43 1.22 1.55
CA GLY A 85 -5.87 1.43 1.42
C GLY A 85 -6.57 0.45 0.49
N HIS A 86 -7.90 0.54 0.48
CA HIS A 86 -8.80 -0.22 -0.38
C HIS A 86 -8.72 -1.73 -0.19
N LEU A 87 -8.44 -2.21 1.01
CA LEU A 87 -8.35 -3.64 1.29
C LEU A 87 -9.74 -4.28 1.35
N SER A 88 -9.85 -5.53 0.88
CA SER A 88 -11.04 -6.38 1.08
C SER A 88 -10.88 -7.35 2.25
N GLN A 89 -9.63 -7.72 2.56
CA GLN A 89 -9.27 -8.57 3.70
C GLN A 89 -7.95 -8.06 4.30
N VAL A 90 -7.78 -8.26 5.60
CA VAL A 90 -6.58 -7.87 6.35
C VAL A 90 -6.07 -9.07 7.14
N PHE A 91 -4.76 -9.30 7.12
CA PHE A 91 -4.10 -10.45 7.74
C PHE A 91 -3.31 -10.10 9.00
N VAL A 92 -3.26 -8.83 9.35
CA VAL A 92 -2.48 -8.27 10.46
C VAL A 92 -3.35 -7.39 11.35
N MET A 93 -2.91 -7.17 12.58
CA MET A 93 -3.59 -6.35 13.59
C MET A 93 -2.67 -5.24 14.14
N PRO A 94 -3.23 -4.15 14.67
CA PRO A 94 -2.46 -3.17 15.41
C PRO A 94 -1.64 -3.84 16.51
N GLY A 95 -0.34 -3.63 16.46
CA GLY A 95 0.61 -4.23 17.37
C GLY A 95 1.61 -5.18 16.71
N ASP A 96 1.25 -5.75 15.56
CA ASP A 96 2.07 -6.71 14.84
C ASP A 96 3.32 -6.06 14.26
N SER A 97 4.46 -6.72 14.43
CA SER A 97 5.70 -6.41 13.71
C SER A 97 5.76 -7.23 12.43
N VAL A 98 6.05 -6.58 11.32
CA VAL A 98 6.14 -7.22 10.00
C VAL A 98 7.50 -6.95 9.38
N ASN A 99 7.98 -7.89 8.58
CA ASN A 99 9.14 -7.69 7.71
C ASN A 99 8.70 -7.21 6.32
N SER A 100 9.63 -6.74 5.49
CA SER A 100 9.39 -6.58 4.05
C SER A 100 8.86 -7.89 3.45
N CYS A 101 8.03 -7.80 2.42
CA CYS A 101 7.32 -8.93 1.80
C CYS A 101 6.30 -9.67 2.70
N THR A 102 6.03 -9.23 3.93
CA THR A 102 4.98 -9.84 4.75
C THR A 102 3.61 -9.58 4.11
N PRO A 103 2.77 -10.61 3.88
CA PRO A 103 1.41 -10.42 3.40
C PRO A 103 0.58 -9.63 4.42
N LEU A 104 -0.01 -8.53 4.00
CA LEU A 104 -0.80 -7.63 4.85
C LEU A 104 -2.31 -7.80 4.66
N GLY A 105 -2.72 -8.24 3.48
CA GLY A 105 -4.14 -8.37 3.13
C GLY A 105 -4.35 -8.64 1.65
N ILE A 106 -5.60 -8.50 1.22
CA ILE A 106 -6.02 -8.64 -0.18
C ILE A 106 -6.60 -7.31 -0.66
N THR A 107 -6.22 -6.87 -1.86
CA THR A 107 -6.80 -5.67 -2.47
C THR A 107 -8.30 -5.82 -2.67
N GLY A 108 -9.03 -4.73 -2.56
CA GLY A 108 -10.48 -4.66 -2.72
C GLY A 108 -10.87 -3.60 -3.75
N TYR A 109 -12.17 -3.29 -3.75
CA TYR A 109 -12.73 -2.32 -4.67
C TYR A 109 -12.67 -0.89 -4.09
N ALA A 110 -11.90 -0.03 -4.73
CA ALA A 110 -11.78 1.38 -4.39
C ALA A 110 -12.98 2.15 -4.97
N LYS A 111 -13.99 2.38 -4.13
CA LYS A 111 -15.22 3.09 -4.53
C LYS A 111 -14.95 4.52 -5.03
N CYS A 112 -13.96 5.20 -4.45
CA CYS A 112 -13.63 6.60 -4.79
C CYS A 112 -13.03 6.76 -6.19
N ILE A 113 -12.42 5.71 -6.74
CA ILE A 113 -11.86 5.71 -8.10
C ILE A 113 -12.50 4.68 -9.04
N ASN A 114 -13.51 3.96 -8.56
CA ASN A 114 -14.30 2.97 -9.30
C ASN A 114 -13.44 1.86 -9.93
N MET A 115 -12.48 1.33 -9.16
CA MET A 115 -11.50 0.34 -9.65
C MET A 115 -11.02 -0.59 -8.53
N TYR A 116 -10.56 -1.80 -8.87
CA TYR A 116 -9.75 -2.60 -7.95
C TYR A 116 -8.32 -2.05 -7.92
N SER A 117 -7.94 -1.50 -6.78
CA SER A 117 -6.63 -0.90 -6.59
C SER A 117 -6.16 -1.02 -5.15
N ILE A 118 -4.90 -0.68 -4.95
CA ILE A 118 -4.38 -0.32 -3.63
C ILE A 118 -3.87 1.10 -3.66
N LEU A 119 -4.23 1.86 -2.62
CA LEU A 119 -3.67 3.16 -2.33
C LEU A 119 -2.45 2.99 -1.42
N ILE A 120 -1.31 3.56 -1.81
CA ILE A 120 -0.12 3.63 -0.98
C ILE A 120 0.29 5.09 -0.80
N THR A 121 0.41 5.52 0.45
CA THR A 121 0.84 6.88 0.81
C THR A 121 1.78 6.82 2.03
N THR A 122 2.61 7.85 2.17
CA THR A 122 3.63 8.04 3.21
C THR A 122 3.25 9.16 4.16
#